data_AF-A0A944XYM7-F1
#
_entry.id   AF-A0A944XYM7-F1
#
_cell.length_a   1.000
_cell.length_b   1.000
_cell.length_c   1.000
_cell.angle_alpha   90.00
_cell.angle_beta   90.00
_cell.angle_gamma   90.00
#
_symmetry.space_group_name_H-M   'P 1'
#
loop_
_entity.id
_entity.type
_entity.pdbx_description
1 polymer ?
#
loop_
_entity_poly.entity_id
_entity_poly.type
_entity_poly.pdbx_seq_one_letter_code
_entity_poly.pdbx_strand_id
1 'polypeptide(L)' 'MTKNTTKTLGHGVEYRTNESLLKIEDWLDDNIAGKWSIGVEGLDDALEKKTIKIVFRDADDKRKFMVEYCGSMMVG' A
#
# COMPACT_ATOMS: atom_id res chain seq x y z
N MET A 1 9.50 6.36 30.71
CA MET A 1 8.76 5.34 29.93
C MET A 1 8.56 5.91 28.54
N THR A 2 9.47 5.63 27.60
CA THR A 2 9.32 6.17 26.25
C THR A 2 10.05 5.30 25.25
N LYS A 3 9.25 4.64 24.41
CA LYS A 3 9.47 4.10 23.06
C LYS A 3 8.55 2.90 22.93
N ASN A 4 7.26 3.18 22.75
CA ASN A 4 6.34 2.21 22.17
C ASN A 4 6.81 2.02 20.73
N THR A 5 7.71 1.06 20.53
CA THR A 5 8.10 0.56 19.22
C THR A 5 6.84 -0.05 18.62
N THR A 6 6.04 0.78 17.95
CA THR A 6 4.97 0.29 17.08
C THR A 6 5.69 -0.63 16.12
N LYS A 7 5.45 -1.93 16.30
CA LYS A 7 5.97 -3.00 15.46
C LYS A 7 5.25 -2.86 14.12
N THR A 8 5.59 -1.81 13.38
CA THR A 8 5.05 -1.50 12.08
C THR A 8 5.39 -2.68 11.20
N LEU A 9 4.37 -3.27 10.57
CA LEU A 9 4.55 -3.93 9.28
C LEU A 9 5.58 -3.07 8.50
N GLY A 10 6.76 -3.63 8.23
CA GLY A 10 8.00 -2.85 8.06
C GLY A 10 8.05 -2.01 6.77
N HIS A 11 7.11 -2.25 5.86
CA HIS A 11 7.18 -1.80 4.49
C HIS A 11 5.90 -1.10 4.07
N GLY A 12 5.76 0.17 4.46
CA GLY A 12 4.68 1.04 3.99
C GLY A 12 4.90 1.52 2.55
N VAL A 13 3.81 1.66 1.80
CA VAL A 13 3.70 2.33 0.51
C VAL A 13 2.50 3.26 0.56
N GLU A 14 2.74 4.52 0.21
CA GLU A 14 1.67 5.47 -0.07
C GLU A 14 1.37 5.43 -1.56
N TYR A 15 0.12 5.19 -1.91
CA TYR A 15 -0.35 5.06 -3.27
C TYR A 15 -1.56 5.96 -3.47
N ARG A 16 -1.48 6.85 -4.46
CA ARG A 16 -2.57 7.76 -4.80
C ARG A 16 -3.31 7.20 -5.99
N THR A 17 -4.59 6.93 -5.81
CA THR A 17 -5.42 6.28 -6.83
C THR A 17 -6.83 6.84 -6.82
N ASN A 18 -7.52 6.75 -7.94
CA ASN A 18 -8.96 6.94 -8.05
C ASN A 18 -9.71 5.61 -8.08
N GLU A 19 -9.01 4.48 -8.02
CA GLU A 19 -9.62 3.16 -8.01
C GLU A 19 -10.35 2.86 -6.69
N SER A 20 -11.24 1.88 -6.77
CA SER A 20 -11.97 1.37 -5.62
C SER A 20 -11.04 0.59 -4.71
N LEU A 21 -11.10 0.87 -3.40
CA LEU A 21 -10.34 0.14 -2.37
C LEU A 21 -10.57 -1.38 -2.49
N LEU A 22 -11.82 -1.79 -2.67
CA LEU A 22 -12.21 -3.19 -2.87
C LEU A 22 -11.40 -3.90 -3.96
N LYS A 23 -11.11 -3.22 -5.07
CA LYS A 23 -10.33 -3.80 -6.17
C LYS A 23 -8.87 -4.00 -5.80
N ILE A 24 -8.34 -3.09 -4.99
CA ILE A 24 -6.97 -3.17 -4.47
C ILE A 24 -6.89 -4.25 -3.39
N GLU A 25 -7.87 -4.33 -2.51
CA GLU A 25 -8.00 -5.38 -1.49
C GLU A 25 -8.12 -6.77 -2.10
N ASP A 26 -8.92 -6.93 -3.15
CA ASP A 26 -9.07 -8.18 -3.91
C ASP A 26 -7.73 -8.61 -4.54
N TRP A 27 -7.02 -7.69 -5.19
CA TRP A 27 -5.68 -7.97 -5.72
C TRP A 27 -4.70 -8.34 -4.61
N LEU A 28 -4.74 -7.64 -3.47
CA LEU A 28 -3.87 -7.92 -2.34
C LEU A 28 -4.15 -9.31 -1.76
N ASP A 29 -5.42 -9.73 -1.65
CA ASP A 29 -5.79 -11.06 -1.14
C ASP A 29 -5.28 -12.19 -2.05
N ASP A 30 -5.34 -12.00 -3.37
CA ASP A 30 -4.93 -13.01 -4.36
C ASP A 30 -3.39 -13.04 -4.56
N ASN A 31 -2.71 -11.89 -4.51
CA ASN A 31 -1.30 -11.76 -4.92
C ASN A 31 -0.29 -11.72 -3.76
N ILE A 32 -0.74 -11.42 -2.54
CA ILE A 32 0.10 -11.26 -1.36
C ILE A 32 -0.01 -12.48 -0.46
N ALA A 33 1.11 -13.19 -0.28
CA ALA A 33 1.17 -14.35 0.59
C ALA A 33 1.27 -13.95 2.08
N GLY A 34 1.84 -12.76 2.35
CA GLY A 34 2.00 -12.20 3.68
C GLY A 34 0.77 -11.49 4.23
N LYS A 35 0.92 -10.90 5.43
CA LYS A 35 -0.10 -10.01 5.98
C LYS A 35 0.08 -8.61 5.39
N TRP A 36 -1.02 -8.02 4.96
CA TRP A 36 -1.10 -6.63 4.52
C TRP A 36 -2.11 -5.86 5.37
N SER A 37 -2.03 -4.53 5.32
CA SER A 37 -2.99 -3.63 5.95
C SER A 37 -3.13 -2.40 5.09
N ILE A 38 -4.35 -2.03 4.75
CA ILE A 38 -4.67 -0.85 3.94
C ILE A 38 -5.36 0.20 4.81
N GLY A 39 -5.02 1.46 4.62
CA GLY A 39 -5.66 2.60 5.27
C GLY A 39 -5.78 3.78 4.30
N VAL A 40 -6.83 4.59 4.43
CA VAL A 40 -6.96 5.83 3.66
C VAL A 40 -6.32 6.95 4.48
N GLU A 41 -5.23 7.53 3.98
CA GLU A 41 -4.55 8.65 4.65
C GLU A 41 -5.15 10.01 4.23
N GLY A 42 -5.77 10.08 3.04
CA GLY A 42 -6.35 11.33 2.57
C GLY A 42 -7.27 11.16 1.37
N LEU A 43 -8.18 12.11 1.22
CA LEU A 43 -8.99 12.31 0.03
C LEU A 43 -8.65 13.67 -0.55
N ASP A 44 -8.60 13.76 -1.87
CA ASP A 44 -8.43 15.02 -2.58
C ASP A 44 -9.67 15.92 -2.39
N ASP A 45 -9.52 17.24 -2.49
CA ASP A 45 -10.62 18.20 -2.35
C ASP A 45 -11.76 17.92 -3.35
N ALA A 46 -11.45 17.38 -4.52
CA ALA A 46 -12.43 16.98 -5.52
C ALA A 46 -13.08 15.61 -5.24
N LEU A 47 -12.63 14.86 -4.21
CA LEU A 47 -12.99 13.47 -3.89
C LEU A 47 -12.74 12.46 -5.03
N GLU A 48 -12.06 12.89 -6.10
CA GLU A 48 -11.77 12.06 -7.27
C GLU A 48 -10.58 11.11 -7.03
N LYS A 49 -9.65 11.51 -6.16
CA LYS A 49 -8.45 10.74 -5.84
C LYS A 49 -8.37 10.55 -4.33
N LYS A 50 -7.97 9.35 -3.92
CA LYS A 50 -7.66 9.02 -2.53
C LYS A 50 -6.20 8.61 -2.42
N THR A 51 -5.56 9.06 -1.36
CA THR A 51 -4.24 8.59 -0.95
C THR A 51 -4.47 7.46 0.05
N ILE A 52 -4.03 6.27 -0.33
CA ILE A 52 -4.08 5.09 0.51
C ILE A 52 -2.68 4.73 0.94
N LYS A 53 -2.57 4.10 2.10
CA LYS A 53 -1.33 3.57 2.64
C LYS A 53 -1.51 2.10 2.86
N ILE A 54 -0.67 1.33 2.17
CA ILE A 54 -0.64 -0.11 2.29
C ILE A 54 0.65 -0.46 3.00
N VAL A 55 0.52 -1.24 4.05
CA VAL A 55 1.64 -1.67 4.88
C VAL A 55 1.78 -3.17 4.77
N PHE A 56 2.91 -3.60 4.23
CA PHE A 56 3.22 -5.00 4.02
C PHE A 56 4.09 -5.53 5.16
N ARG A 57 3.86 -6.79 5.52
CA ARG A 57 4.75 -7.51 6.43
C ARG A 57 6.10 -7.77 5.77
N ASP A 58 6.08 -8.13 4.49
CA ASP A 58 7.26 -8.54 3.74
C ASP A 58 7.66 -7.50 2.68
N ALA A 59 8.94 -7.43 2.38
CA ALA A 59 9.47 -6.50 1.38
C ALA A 59 9.17 -6.99 -0.05
N ASP A 60 9.10 -8.30 -0.27
CA ASP A 60 8.77 -8.89 -1.58
C ASP A 60 7.33 -8.60 -1.97
N ASP A 61 6.41 -8.72 -1.02
CA ASP A 61 4.99 -8.36 -1.19
C ASP A 61 4.83 -6.88 -1.57
N LYS A 62 5.55 -6.00 -0.87
CA LYS A 62 5.64 -4.58 -1.23
C LYS A 62 6.14 -4.41 -2.66
N ARG A 63 7.18 -5.15 -3.05
CA ARG A 63 7.80 -5.04 -4.37
C ARG A 63 6.85 -5.49 -5.49
N LYS A 64 6.10 -6.57 -5.29
CA LYS A 64 5.02 -7.00 -6.21
C LYS A 64 3.99 -5.89 -6.40
N PHE A 65 3.51 -5.31 -5.30
CA PHE A 65 2.55 -4.21 -5.37
C PHE A 65 3.11 -3.00 -6.11
N MET A 66 4.37 -2.62 -5.85
CA MET A 66 5.02 -1.53 -6.57
C MET A 66 5.20 -1.82 -8.07
N VAL A 67 5.45 -3.07 -8.46
CA VAL A 67 5.57 -3.45 -9.87
C VAL A 67 4.22 -3.32 -10.58
N GLU A 68 3.13 -3.81 -9.97
CA GLU A 68 1.79 -3.75 -10.55
C GLU A 68 1.23 -2.32 -10.60
N TYR A 69 1.28 -1.60 -9.48
CA TYR A 69 0.57 -0.32 -9.32
C TYR A 69 1.43 0.93 -9.52
N CYS A 70 2.74 0.84 -9.28
CA CYS A 70 3.66 1.97 -9.43
C CYS A 70 4.43 1.93 -10.75
N GLY A 71 4.51 0.77 -11.42
CA GLY A 71 4.92 0.60 -12.82
C GLY A 71 6.31 1.13 -13.21
N SER A 72 7.11 1.68 -12.30
CA SER A 72 8.38 2.31 -12.66
C SER A 72 9.42 2.15 -11.55
N MET A 73 10.10 1.02 -11.56
CA MET A 73 11.51 1.01 -11.19
C MET A 73 12.27 1.18 -12.51
N MET A 74 12.72 2.42 -12.76
CA MET A 74 13.86 2.82 -13.59
C MET A 74 14.58 1.64 -14.24
N VAL A 75 14.41 1.46 -15.55
CA VAL A 75 15.41 0.79 -16.39
C VAL A 75 16.26 1.87 -17.04
N GLY A 76 17.50 2.01 -16.57
CA GLY A 76 18.59 2.71 -17.27
C GLY A 76 18.73 4.19 -16.94
#